data_AF-A0A428W4X5-F1
#
_entry.id   AF-A0A428W4X5-F1
#
_cell.length_a   1.000
_cell.length_b   1.000
_cell.length_c   1.000
_cell.angle_alpha   90.00
_cell.angle_beta   90.00
_cell.angle_gamma   90.00
#
_symmetry.space_group_name_H-M   'P 1'
#
loop_
_entity.id
_entity.type
_entity.pdbx_description
1 polymer ?
#
loop_
_entity_poly.entity_id
_entity_poly.type
_entity_poly.pdbx_seq_one_letter_code
_entity_poly.pdbx_strand_id
1 'polypeptide(L)'
;MGTCAFCGFTGKLTQEHVLGDWLSTIGLDLRPTPHVTGPLNRIGRDLGVRPPFRQTVGICGPCNNGWMSRLEDVAKHTLTPFILGNAGHLTAEDAGPVAAWLQKTALTAMLVSSEKERDAGYGLPPSEYHRLWDLRDQKVPLPTSQCWIGRYAGQRRLAATWVTPITVAVDGLPEPDAPQGYATTIVLGQLLLHGVRFTTEALAVTAATRQQLPQLWPAATPGIWPHGTSIDDAALLAFAGARDLRSTEPFIRLGPWKPASELPASEAVGDLVELPTICGKHVVYYPMTLVHEAMRGRFYAFGRVCECPTAYLIHTEPDGAHCKAADTVEAISELYEALPGQEIMIGGEPGGLICKRL
;
A
#
# COMPACT_ATOMS: atom_id res chain seq x y z
N MET A 1 -26.23 -9.46 14.08
CA MET A 1 -25.64 -8.41 14.95
C MET A 1 -24.17 -8.30 14.60
N GLY A 2 -23.59 -7.10 14.62
CA GLY A 2 -22.17 -6.90 14.34
C GLY A 2 -21.39 -6.52 15.60
N THR A 3 -20.08 -6.73 15.57
CA THR A 3 -19.15 -6.34 16.66
C THR A 3 -18.32 -5.15 16.21
N CYS A 4 -18.25 -4.10 17.02
CA CYS A 4 -17.39 -2.95 16.76
C CYS A 4 -15.92 -3.33 16.93
N ALA A 5 -15.11 -3.15 15.88
CA ALA A 5 -13.69 -3.48 15.92
C ALA A 5 -12.92 -2.70 17.01
N PHE A 6 -13.32 -1.47 17.30
CA PHE A 6 -12.62 -0.61 18.27
C PHE A 6 -12.96 -0.94 19.72
N CYS A 7 -14.23 -0.96 20.10
CA CYS A 7 -14.63 -1.12 21.51
C CYS A 7 -15.23 -2.50 21.86
N GLY A 8 -15.39 -3.40 20.89
CA GLY A 8 -15.99 -4.73 21.12
C GLY A 8 -17.51 -4.72 21.34
N PHE A 9 -18.20 -3.59 21.23
CA PHE A 9 -19.66 -3.54 21.36
C PHE A 9 -20.35 -4.44 20.33
N THR A 10 -21.21 -5.33 20.80
CA THR A 10 -22.04 -6.20 19.95
C THR A 10 -23.46 -5.66 19.86
N GLY A 11 -23.92 -5.35 18.65
CA GLY A 11 -25.27 -4.84 18.44
C GLY A 11 -25.50 -4.24 17.06
N LYS A 12 -26.32 -3.18 17.02
CA LYS A 12 -26.54 -2.38 15.80
C LYS A 12 -25.31 -1.50 15.54
N LEU A 13 -24.72 -1.65 14.36
CA LEU A 13 -23.65 -0.81 13.88
C LEU A 13 -24.20 0.32 13.00
N THR A 14 -23.47 1.42 12.98
CA THR A 14 -23.63 2.58 12.11
C THR A 14 -22.64 2.48 10.95
N GLN A 15 -22.79 3.36 9.96
CA GLN A 15 -21.88 3.45 8.81
C GLN A 15 -20.86 4.56 9.08
N GLU A 16 -19.61 4.16 9.35
CA GLU A 16 -18.47 5.07 9.41
C GLU A 16 -17.88 5.21 8.02
N HIS A 17 -17.55 6.43 7.59
CA HIS A 17 -16.86 6.63 6.31
C HIS A 17 -15.38 6.30 6.48
N VAL A 18 -14.79 5.57 5.52
CA VAL A 18 -13.35 5.27 5.55
C VAL A 18 -12.53 6.55 5.47
N LEU A 19 -12.91 7.42 4.53
CA LEU A 19 -12.45 8.79 4.43
C LEU A 19 -13.67 9.68 4.69
N GLY A 20 -13.58 10.59 5.67
CA GLY A 20 -14.72 11.37 6.15
C GLY A 20 -15.50 12.09 5.04
N ASP A 21 -16.84 12.07 5.13
CA ASP A 21 -17.75 12.66 4.12
C ASP A 21 -17.53 14.17 3.93
N TRP A 22 -16.93 14.87 4.90
CA TRP A 22 -16.56 16.28 4.78
C TRP A 22 -15.62 16.55 3.60
N LEU A 23 -14.84 15.57 3.14
CA LEU A 23 -13.99 15.69 1.94
C LEU A 23 -14.81 15.96 0.67
N SER A 24 -16.08 15.57 0.66
CA SER A 24 -17.00 15.92 -0.44
C SER A 24 -17.41 17.40 -0.45
N THR A 25 -17.12 18.14 0.62
CA THR A 25 -17.59 19.52 0.81
C THR A 25 -16.52 20.59 0.62
N ILE A 26 -15.26 20.20 0.42
CA ILE A 26 -14.11 21.13 0.41
C ILE A 26 -13.68 21.55 -1.00
N GLY A 27 -14.40 21.16 -2.06
CA GLY A 27 -14.11 21.55 -3.44
C GLY A 27 -13.22 20.60 -4.23
N LEU A 28 -13.13 19.32 -3.83
CA LEU A 28 -12.50 18.25 -4.62
C LEU A 28 -13.39 17.80 -5.78
N ASP A 29 -12.79 17.21 -6.82
CA ASP A 29 -13.54 16.63 -7.95
C ASP A 29 -14.29 15.36 -7.51
N LEU A 30 -15.61 15.38 -7.59
CA LEU A 30 -16.47 14.27 -7.17
C LEU A 30 -16.97 13.42 -8.34
N ARG A 31 -16.41 13.59 -9.54
CA ARG A 31 -16.77 12.75 -10.69
C ARG A 31 -16.59 11.28 -10.33
N PRO A 32 -17.54 10.40 -10.71
CA PRO A 32 -17.42 8.98 -10.46
C PRO A 32 -16.10 8.42 -11.01
N THR A 33 -15.38 7.68 -10.18
CA THR A 33 -14.09 7.07 -10.50
C THR A 33 -14.09 5.59 -10.14
N PRO A 34 -13.31 4.72 -10.82
CA PRO A 34 -13.11 3.35 -10.40
C PRO A 34 -12.54 3.28 -8.98
N HIS A 35 -13.07 2.37 -8.17
CA HIS A 35 -12.59 2.09 -6.82
C HIS A 35 -12.03 0.66 -6.76
N VAL A 36 -10.86 0.49 -6.16
CA VAL A 36 -10.22 -0.82 -6.01
C VAL A 36 -9.75 -1.02 -4.58
N THR A 37 -9.76 -2.27 -4.12
CA THR A 37 -9.14 -2.69 -2.85
C THR A 37 -8.49 -4.04 -3.03
N GLY A 38 -7.37 -4.29 -2.39
CA GLY A 38 -6.79 -5.63 -2.41
C GLY A 38 -5.38 -5.69 -1.86
N PRO A 39 -4.82 -6.90 -1.80
CA PRO A 39 -3.45 -7.13 -1.37
C PRO A 39 -2.45 -6.37 -2.24
N LEU A 40 -1.29 -6.03 -1.66
CA LEU A 40 -0.27 -5.20 -2.33
C LEU A 40 0.40 -5.90 -3.51
N ASN A 41 0.48 -7.23 -3.46
CA ASN A 41 1.11 -8.08 -4.47
C ASN A 41 0.12 -8.74 -5.44
N ARG A 42 -1.17 -8.34 -5.43
CA ARG A 42 -2.22 -8.94 -6.26
C ARG A 42 -3.07 -7.90 -6.96
N ILE A 43 -3.80 -8.34 -7.97
CA ILE A 43 -4.85 -7.53 -8.61
C ILE A 43 -5.90 -7.18 -7.56
N GLY A 44 -6.18 -5.89 -7.41
CA GLY A 44 -7.23 -5.39 -6.54
C GLY A 44 -8.61 -5.85 -7.01
N ARG A 45 -9.49 -6.14 -6.06
CA ARG A 45 -10.93 -6.31 -6.29
C ARG A 45 -11.53 -4.97 -6.71
N ASP A 46 -12.20 -4.97 -7.86
CA ASP A 46 -13.03 -3.86 -8.31
C ASP A 46 -14.24 -3.68 -7.38
N LEU A 47 -14.44 -2.45 -6.90
CA LEU A 47 -15.56 -2.02 -6.06
C LEU A 47 -16.58 -1.18 -6.84
N GLY A 48 -16.40 -1.07 -8.15
CA GLY A 48 -17.24 -0.33 -9.09
C GLY A 48 -16.84 1.14 -9.23
N VAL A 49 -17.56 1.82 -10.11
CA VAL A 49 -17.42 3.24 -10.40
C VAL A 49 -18.47 4.03 -9.62
N ARG A 50 -18.02 4.95 -8.76
CA ARG A 50 -18.90 5.78 -7.91
C ARG A 50 -18.19 7.08 -7.50
N PRO A 51 -18.92 8.09 -6.98
CA PRO A 51 -18.28 9.26 -6.41
C PRO A 51 -17.29 8.88 -5.29
N PRO A 52 -16.17 9.60 -5.15
CA PRO A 52 -15.19 9.37 -4.08
C PRO A 52 -15.81 9.61 -2.69
N PHE A 53 -15.13 9.10 -1.66
CA PHE A 53 -15.48 9.31 -0.24
C PHE A 53 -16.82 8.69 0.21
N ARG A 54 -17.42 7.80 -0.59
CA ARG A 54 -18.67 7.08 -0.25
C ARG A 54 -18.47 5.73 0.42
N GLN A 55 -17.24 5.26 0.55
CA GLN A 55 -16.96 3.95 1.16
C GLN A 55 -17.17 4.02 2.67
N THR A 56 -18.02 3.11 3.19
CA THR A 56 -18.30 3.00 4.62
C THR A 56 -17.98 1.62 5.18
N VAL A 57 -17.85 1.53 6.51
CA VAL A 57 -17.68 0.29 7.29
C VAL A 57 -18.55 0.31 8.55
N GLY A 58 -18.84 -0.86 9.10
CA GLY A 58 -19.70 -1.00 10.30
C GLY A 58 -18.97 -0.66 11.60
N ILE A 59 -19.39 0.40 12.29
CA ILE A 59 -18.83 0.84 13.60
C ILE A 59 -19.97 1.19 14.55
N CYS A 60 -19.84 0.94 15.86
CA CYS A 60 -20.91 1.28 16.81
C CYS A 60 -21.11 2.81 16.91
N GLY A 61 -22.34 3.23 17.23
CA GLY A 61 -22.68 4.64 17.37
C GLY A 61 -21.78 5.43 18.35
N PRO A 62 -21.46 4.89 19.54
CA PRO A 62 -20.55 5.58 20.48
C PRO A 62 -19.12 5.79 19.96
N CYS A 63 -18.58 4.88 19.16
CA CYS A 63 -17.26 5.08 18.54
C CYS A 63 -17.35 6.10 17.41
N ASN A 64 -18.26 5.85 16.46
CA ASN A 64 -18.42 6.66 15.25
C ASN A 64 -18.72 8.13 15.58
N ASN A 65 -19.81 8.38 16.30
CA ASN A 65 -20.24 9.73 16.65
C ASN A 65 -19.49 10.33 17.86
N GLY A 66 -18.56 9.58 18.43
CA GLY A 66 -17.81 9.97 19.63
C GLY A 66 -16.41 10.44 19.28
N TRP A 67 -15.41 9.66 19.68
CA TRP A 67 -14.01 10.03 19.50
C TRP A 67 -13.59 10.07 18.02
N MET A 68 -14.16 9.23 17.16
CA MET A 68 -13.82 9.19 15.73
C MET A 68 -14.26 10.49 15.04
N SER A 69 -15.50 10.94 15.29
CA SER A 69 -15.98 12.25 14.83
C SER A 69 -15.10 13.40 15.32
N ARG A 70 -14.64 13.38 16.58
CA ARG A 70 -13.73 14.42 17.09
C ARG A 70 -12.39 14.47 16.35
N LEU A 71 -11.87 13.32 15.90
CA LEU A 71 -10.67 13.28 15.06
C LEU A 71 -10.96 13.79 13.64
N GLU A 72 -12.13 13.47 13.08
CA GLU A 72 -12.57 14.00 11.78
C GLU A 72 -12.69 15.54 11.81
N ASP A 73 -13.22 16.12 12.89
CA ASP A 73 -13.34 17.57 13.01
C ASP A 73 -11.96 18.26 13.01
N VAL A 74 -10.99 17.71 13.73
CA VAL A 74 -9.61 18.24 13.76
C VAL A 74 -8.94 18.07 12.39
N ALA A 75 -9.08 16.90 11.76
CA ALA A 75 -8.54 16.64 10.43
C ALA A 75 -9.15 17.58 9.38
N LYS A 76 -10.47 17.78 9.42
CA LYS A 76 -11.17 18.74 8.54
C LYS A 76 -10.59 20.13 8.67
N HIS A 77 -10.48 20.66 9.88
CA HIS A 77 -9.98 22.01 10.10
C HIS A 77 -8.52 22.16 9.64
N THR A 78 -7.68 21.19 10.01
CA THR A 78 -6.22 21.29 9.86
C THR A 78 -5.74 20.90 8.47
N LEU A 79 -6.32 19.86 7.86
CA LEU A 79 -5.80 19.27 6.64
C LEU A 79 -6.41 19.87 5.37
N THR A 80 -7.58 20.52 5.44
CA THR A 80 -8.24 21.10 4.26
C THR A 80 -7.32 22.02 3.45
N PRO A 81 -6.56 22.96 4.04
CA PRO A 81 -5.64 23.80 3.27
C PRO A 81 -4.63 22.97 2.47
N PHE A 82 -4.01 21.96 3.08
CA PHE A 82 -3.00 21.13 2.44
C PHE A 82 -3.58 20.21 1.36
N ILE A 83 -4.78 19.67 1.59
CA ILE A 83 -5.52 18.86 0.60
C ILE A 83 -5.76 19.68 -0.67
N LEU A 84 -6.10 20.97 -0.52
CA LEU A 84 -6.32 21.90 -1.62
C LEU A 84 -5.03 22.48 -2.21
N GLY A 85 -3.86 22.14 -1.64
CA GLY A 85 -2.55 22.60 -2.12
C GLY A 85 -2.13 23.97 -1.61
N ASN A 86 -2.83 24.53 -0.63
CA ASN A 86 -2.46 25.79 0.00
C ASN A 86 -1.30 25.56 0.98
N ALA A 87 -0.31 26.44 0.93
CA ALA A 87 0.75 26.46 1.93
C ALA A 87 0.16 26.82 3.31
N GLY A 88 0.77 26.29 4.37
CA GLY A 88 0.32 26.57 5.73
C GLY A 88 1.27 26.01 6.79
N HIS A 89 0.90 26.21 8.03
CA HIS A 89 1.66 25.77 9.19
C HIS A 89 0.87 24.72 9.95
N LEU A 90 1.53 23.63 10.29
CA LEU A 90 0.97 22.67 11.24
C LEU A 90 1.47 23.01 12.64
N THR A 91 0.54 23.20 13.58
CA THR A 91 0.91 23.46 14.97
C THR A 91 1.33 22.17 15.68
N ALA A 92 2.11 22.29 16.75
CA ALA A 92 2.47 21.14 17.58
C ALA A 92 1.24 20.52 18.28
N GLU A 93 0.18 21.31 18.51
CA GLU A 93 -1.07 20.85 19.13
C GLU A 93 -1.88 19.95 18.18
N ASP A 94 -1.85 20.24 16.87
CA ASP A 94 -2.57 19.45 15.87
C ASP A 94 -1.85 18.14 15.51
N ALA A 95 -0.56 18.04 15.79
CA ALA A 95 0.28 16.92 15.36
C ALA A 95 -0.20 15.56 15.90
N GLY A 96 -0.50 15.48 17.19
CA GLY A 96 -1.03 14.26 17.82
C GLY A 96 -2.38 13.85 17.24
N PRO A 97 -3.39 14.73 17.25
CA PRO A 97 -4.71 14.45 16.68
C PRO A 97 -4.67 14.06 15.19
N VAL A 98 -3.86 14.73 14.37
CA VAL A 98 -3.71 14.38 12.94
C VAL A 98 -3.05 13.02 12.77
N ALA A 99 -2.03 12.70 13.57
CA ALA A 99 -1.40 11.38 13.54
C ALA A 99 -2.36 10.28 14.04
N ALA A 100 -3.17 10.56 15.06
CA ALA A 100 -4.23 9.67 15.52
C ALA A 100 -5.31 9.47 14.45
N TRP A 101 -5.69 10.52 13.73
CA TRP A 101 -6.61 10.45 12.60
C TRP A 101 -6.04 9.59 11.47
N LEU A 102 -4.76 9.76 11.11
CA LEU A 102 -4.07 8.93 10.12
C LEU A 102 -4.17 7.43 10.51
N GLN A 103 -3.88 7.10 11.76
CA GLN A 103 -3.94 5.72 12.23
C GLN A 103 -5.37 5.18 12.31
N LYS A 104 -6.34 5.98 12.78
CA LYS A 104 -7.76 5.63 12.75
C LYS A 104 -8.17 5.29 11.32
N THR A 105 -7.82 6.14 10.36
CA THR A 105 -8.21 6.00 8.96
C THR A 105 -7.58 4.76 8.32
N ALA A 106 -6.34 4.43 8.66
CA ALA A 106 -5.70 3.18 8.27
C ALA A 106 -6.47 1.96 8.77
N LEU A 107 -6.79 1.93 10.06
CA LEU A 107 -7.54 0.83 10.69
C LEU A 107 -8.94 0.69 10.07
N THR A 108 -9.65 1.80 9.88
CA THR A 108 -10.97 1.82 9.23
C THR A 108 -10.89 1.33 7.77
N ALA A 109 -9.85 1.70 7.02
CA ALA A 109 -9.66 1.23 5.65
C ALA A 109 -9.46 -0.30 5.57
N MET A 110 -8.78 -0.90 6.56
CA MET A 110 -8.60 -2.35 6.64
C MET A 110 -9.92 -3.10 6.92
N LEU A 111 -10.95 -2.43 7.43
CA LEU A 111 -12.28 -3.01 7.64
C LEU A 111 -13.13 -3.09 6.36
N VAL A 112 -12.65 -2.54 5.23
CA VAL A 112 -13.26 -2.76 3.90
C VAL A 112 -13.12 -4.23 3.46
N SER A 113 -12.04 -4.88 3.88
CA SER A 113 -11.86 -6.32 3.73
C SER A 113 -12.86 -7.07 4.61
N SER A 114 -13.37 -8.20 4.13
CA SER A 114 -14.25 -9.07 4.91
C SER A 114 -13.52 -9.66 6.12
N GLU A 115 -14.28 -10.11 7.12
CA GLU A 115 -13.72 -10.78 8.30
C GLU A 115 -12.87 -12.00 7.92
N LYS A 116 -13.37 -12.84 7.00
CA LYS A 116 -12.62 -13.98 6.45
C LYS A 116 -11.29 -13.57 5.81
N GLU A 117 -11.26 -12.48 5.06
CA GLU A 117 -10.02 -11.98 4.44
C GLU A 117 -9.03 -11.50 5.51
N ARG A 118 -9.51 -10.80 6.54
CA ARG A 118 -8.66 -10.34 7.65
C ARG A 118 -8.09 -11.50 8.47
N ASP A 119 -8.90 -12.52 8.75
CA ASP A 119 -8.47 -13.74 9.45
C ASP A 119 -7.47 -14.55 8.63
N ALA A 120 -7.53 -14.45 7.30
CA ALA A 120 -6.56 -15.04 6.39
C ALA A 120 -5.27 -14.19 6.23
N GLY A 121 -5.08 -13.16 7.07
CA GLY A 121 -3.87 -12.33 7.09
C GLY A 121 -3.98 -11.00 6.31
N TYR A 122 -5.11 -10.71 5.65
CA TYR A 122 -5.34 -9.43 4.98
C TYR A 122 -5.99 -8.40 5.92
N GLY A 123 -5.39 -8.24 7.10
CA GLY A 123 -5.89 -7.40 8.20
C GLY A 123 -4.76 -6.90 9.10
N LEU A 124 -5.12 -6.02 10.02
CA LEU A 124 -4.26 -5.62 11.14
C LEU A 124 -4.67 -6.36 12.41
N PRO A 125 -3.76 -6.59 13.37
CA PRO A 125 -4.08 -7.25 14.62
C PRO A 125 -5.28 -6.59 15.32
N PRO A 126 -6.28 -7.35 15.82
CA PRO A 126 -7.42 -6.79 16.55
C PRO A 126 -7.02 -5.89 17.74
N SER A 127 -5.88 -6.18 18.37
CA SER A 127 -5.32 -5.38 19.46
C SER A 127 -5.01 -3.94 19.06
N GLU A 128 -4.69 -3.65 17.81
CA GLU A 128 -4.43 -2.27 17.36
C GLU A 128 -5.70 -1.41 17.44
N TYR A 129 -6.87 -1.98 17.13
CA TYR A 129 -8.15 -1.29 17.21
C TYR A 129 -8.54 -1.01 18.67
N HIS A 130 -8.40 -2.02 19.54
CA HIS A 130 -8.70 -1.88 20.96
C HIS A 130 -7.75 -0.90 21.67
N ARG A 131 -6.45 -0.95 21.37
CA ARG A 131 -5.48 -0.01 21.93
C ARG A 131 -5.75 1.42 21.49
N LEU A 132 -6.17 1.65 20.24
CA LEU A 132 -6.48 3.01 19.78
C LEU A 132 -7.75 3.53 20.47
N TRP A 133 -8.73 2.65 20.69
CA TRP A 133 -9.90 2.97 21.51
C TRP A 133 -9.53 3.33 22.96
N ASP A 134 -8.61 2.61 23.59
CA ASP A 134 -8.18 2.88 24.96
C ASP A 134 -7.49 4.25 25.09
N LEU A 135 -6.76 4.66 24.05
CA LEU A 135 -6.06 5.96 23.98
C LEU A 135 -6.90 7.10 23.40
N ARG A 136 -8.17 6.86 23.05
CA ARG A 136 -9.02 7.81 22.29
C ARG A 136 -9.13 9.21 22.91
N ASP A 137 -9.06 9.31 24.24
CA ASP A 137 -9.22 10.58 24.95
C ASP A 137 -7.91 11.40 24.98
N GLN A 138 -6.77 10.76 24.70
CA GLN A 138 -5.47 11.43 24.58
C GLN A 138 -5.26 12.06 23.19
N LYS A 139 -6.03 11.64 22.18
CA LYS A 139 -5.91 12.10 20.78
C LYS A 139 -4.48 12.01 20.23
N VAL A 140 -3.78 10.93 20.54
CA VAL A 140 -2.44 10.62 20.02
C VAL A 140 -2.49 9.27 19.29
N PRO A 141 -1.60 9.02 18.32
CA PRO A 141 -1.48 7.69 17.73
C PRO A 141 -1.00 6.68 18.78
N LEU A 142 -1.06 5.40 18.45
CA LEU A 142 -0.50 4.33 19.27
C LEU A 142 1.00 4.58 19.54
N PRO A 143 1.53 4.11 20.68
CA PRO A 143 2.95 4.20 21.00
C PRO A 143 3.85 3.67 19.88
N THR A 144 5.09 4.15 19.82
CA THR A 144 6.06 3.78 18.74
C THR A 144 5.53 4.01 17.32
N SER A 145 4.63 4.99 17.17
CA SER A 145 4.25 5.52 15.85
C SER A 145 5.10 6.72 15.50
N GLN A 146 5.43 6.85 14.21
CA GLN A 146 6.05 8.04 13.62
C GLN A 146 5.26 8.42 12.38
N CYS A 147 5.09 9.71 12.13
CA CYS A 147 4.33 10.20 10.99
C CYS A 147 5.03 11.37 10.31
N TRP A 148 4.82 11.50 9.00
CA TRP A 148 5.34 12.56 8.15
C TRP A 148 4.23 13.13 7.30
N ILE A 149 4.40 14.40 6.93
CA ILE A 149 3.50 15.12 6.04
C ILE A 149 4.29 15.56 4.81
N GLY A 150 3.72 15.39 3.63
CA GLY A 150 4.35 15.70 2.35
C GLY A 150 3.35 16.19 1.33
N ARG A 151 3.84 16.52 0.14
CA ARG A 151 3.02 16.93 -0.99
C ARG A 151 2.99 15.82 -2.03
N TYR A 152 1.79 15.46 -2.45
CA TYR A 152 1.58 14.68 -3.66
C TYR A 152 1.37 15.63 -4.84
N ALA A 153 2.18 15.47 -5.87
CA ALA A 153 2.19 16.27 -7.10
C ALA A 153 1.73 15.47 -8.34
N GLY A 154 1.23 14.25 -8.13
CA GLY A 154 0.63 13.45 -9.20
C GLY A 154 -0.80 13.89 -9.55
N GLN A 155 -1.32 13.33 -10.64
CA GLN A 155 -2.65 13.63 -11.16
C GLN A 155 -3.54 12.39 -11.27
N ARG A 156 -2.98 11.18 -11.14
CA ARG A 156 -3.74 9.94 -11.31
C ARG A 156 -4.63 9.58 -10.13
N ARG A 157 -4.41 10.17 -8.95
CA ARG A 157 -5.13 9.79 -7.73
C ARG A 157 -5.65 11.00 -6.98
N LEU A 158 -6.97 11.06 -6.82
CA LEU A 158 -7.59 12.01 -5.90
C LEU A 158 -7.42 11.59 -4.45
N ALA A 159 -7.61 10.30 -4.16
CA ALA A 159 -7.56 9.76 -2.83
C ALA A 159 -7.15 8.28 -2.84
N ALA A 160 -6.34 7.87 -1.87
CA ALA A 160 -6.00 6.46 -1.68
C ALA A 160 -5.38 6.24 -0.29
N THR A 161 -5.56 5.01 0.23
CA THR A 161 -4.98 4.55 1.50
C THR A 161 -4.26 3.24 1.25
N TRP A 162 -3.00 3.15 1.66
CA TRP A 162 -2.20 1.93 1.68
C TRP A 162 -1.79 1.59 3.09
N VAL A 163 -1.78 0.30 3.39
CA VAL A 163 -1.22 -0.27 4.62
C VAL A 163 -0.25 -1.36 4.20
N THR A 164 1.03 -1.14 4.48
CA THR A 164 2.14 -1.99 4.06
C THR A 164 2.82 -2.59 5.27
N PRO A 165 2.79 -3.92 5.48
CA PRO A 165 3.53 -4.53 6.57
C PRO A 165 5.03 -4.28 6.36
N ILE A 166 5.74 -3.96 7.44
CA ILE A 166 7.17 -3.67 7.39
C ILE A 166 7.96 -4.63 8.26
N THR A 167 9.20 -4.86 7.86
CA THR A 167 10.20 -5.56 8.65
C THR A 167 11.25 -4.61 9.19
N VAL A 168 11.76 -4.96 10.38
CA VAL A 168 13.00 -4.41 10.93
C VAL A 168 14.09 -5.42 10.63
N ALA A 169 14.79 -5.24 9.52
CA ALA A 169 15.83 -6.15 9.07
C ALA A 169 17.19 -5.71 9.62
N VAL A 170 18.00 -6.68 10.04
CA VAL A 170 19.39 -6.46 10.45
C VAL A 170 20.31 -6.97 9.37
N ASP A 171 21.36 -6.21 9.04
CA ASP A 171 22.31 -6.61 8.01
C ASP A 171 22.99 -7.93 8.32
N GLY A 172 23.03 -8.82 7.31
CA GLY A 172 23.58 -10.17 7.42
C GLY A 172 22.64 -11.20 8.04
N LEU A 173 21.46 -10.81 8.52
CA LEU A 173 20.44 -11.74 9.03
C LEU A 173 19.32 -11.99 8.01
N PRO A 174 18.69 -13.18 8.05
CA PRO A 174 17.53 -13.47 7.22
C PRO A 174 16.35 -12.54 7.55
N GLU A 175 15.45 -12.37 6.58
CA GLU A 175 14.21 -11.61 6.80
C GLU A 175 13.34 -12.31 7.86
N PRO A 176 12.72 -11.57 8.80
CA PRO A 176 11.82 -12.15 9.77
C PRO A 176 10.58 -12.84 9.15
N ASP A 177 10.15 -13.94 9.77
CA ASP A 177 8.97 -14.72 9.35
C ASP A 177 7.62 -13.98 9.59
N ALA A 178 7.64 -12.85 10.29
CA ALA A 178 6.48 -12.01 10.54
C ALA A 178 6.87 -10.52 10.49
N PRO A 179 5.95 -9.62 10.14
CA PRO A 179 6.24 -8.19 10.15
C PRO A 179 6.33 -7.63 11.59
N GLN A 180 7.20 -6.65 11.80
CA GLN A 180 7.39 -5.95 13.09
C GLN A 180 6.55 -4.67 13.20
N GLY A 181 5.78 -4.36 12.16
CA GLY A 181 4.96 -3.17 12.08
C GLY A 181 4.26 -3.02 10.74
N TYR A 182 3.71 -1.83 10.52
CA TYR A 182 3.17 -1.44 9.22
C TYR A 182 3.44 0.04 8.96
N ALA A 183 3.57 0.37 7.68
CA ALA A 183 3.53 1.72 7.16
C ALA A 183 2.12 2.01 6.62
N THR A 184 1.63 3.23 6.84
CA THR A 184 0.38 3.73 6.27
C THR A 184 0.71 4.89 5.35
N THR A 185 0.13 4.92 4.15
CA THR A 185 0.18 6.09 3.28
C THR A 185 -1.23 6.51 2.92
N ILE A 186 -1.56 7.79 3.14
CA ILE A 186 -2.81 8.40 2.69
C ILE A 186 -2.48 9.54 1.72
N VAL A 187 -3.11 9.50 0.55
CA VAL A 187 -3.14 10.62 -0.41
C VAL A 187 -4.55 11.20 -0.40
N LEU A 188 -4.66 12.53 -0.34
CA LEU A 188 -5.90 13.30 -0.44
C LEU A 188 -5.64 14.63 -1.16
N GLY A 189 -6.11 14.79 -2.39
CA GLY A 189 -5.77 15.95 -3.21
C GLY A 189 -4.26 16.10 -3.33
N GLN A 190 -3.69 17.21 -2.88
CA GLN A 190 -2.23 17.42 -2.85
C GLN A 190 -1.56 17.03 -1.54
N LEU A 191 -2.33 16.63 -0.51
CA LEU A 191 -1.79 16.17 0.76
C LEU A 191 -1.33 14.71 0.65
N LEU A 192 -0.12 14.45 1.16
CA LEU A 192 0.37 13.11 1.46
C LEU A 192 0.66 13.01 2.97
N LEU A 193 0.14 11.97 3.60
CA LEU A 193 0.48 11.58 4.96
C LEU A 193 1.10 10.20 4.93
N HIS A 194 2.22 10.04 5.63
CA HIS A 194 2.90 8.76 5.79
C HIS A 194 3.06 8.47 7.27
N GLY A 195 2.81 7.23 7.69
CA GLY A 195 2.95 6.79 9.06
C GLY A 195 3.65 5.46 9.13
N VAL A 196 4.38 5.22 10.21
CA VAL A 196 4.95 3.93 10.58
C VAL A 196 4.52 3.61 11.99
N ARG A 197 4.11 2.37 12.23
CA ARG A 197 3.75 1.84 13.53
C ARG A 197 4.50 0.53 13.77
N PHE A 198 5.28 0.43 14.85
CA PHE A 198 6.00 -0.78 15.24
C PHE A 198 5.19 -1.63 16.21
N THR A 199 4.52 -2.68 15.72
CA THR A 199 3.72 -3.59 16.57
C THR A 199 4.58 -4.34 17.59
N THR A 200 5.85 -4.58 17.27
CA THR A 200 6.87 -5.07 18.21
C THR A 200 7.64 -3.90 18.81
N GLU A 201 7.17 -3.34 19.92
CA GLU A 201 7.71 -2.10 20.52
C GLU A 201 9.21 -2.15 20.84
N ALA A 202 9.72 -3.31 21.25
CA ALA A 202 11.15 -3.52 21.53
C ALA A 202 12.06 -3.42 20.29
N LEU A 203 11.48 -3.46 19.08
CA LEU A 203 12.18 -3.33 17.80
C LEU A 203 11.90 -1.98 17.13
N ALA A 204 11.26 -1.05 17.83
CA ALA A 204 11.01 0.28 17.29
C ALA A 204 12.32 1.03 17.08
N VAL A 205 12.46 1.65 15.91
CA VAL A 205 13.62 2.48 15.54
C VAL A 205 13.17 3.85 15.08
N THR A 206 14.03 4.86 15.22
CA THR A 206 13.77 6.17 14.62
C THR A 206 13.92 6.05 13.10
N ALA A 207 12.82 6.34 12.40
CA ALA A 207 12.72 6.24 10.97
C ALA A 207 12.80 7.62 10.31
N ALA A 208 13.18 7.64 9.04
CA ALA A 208 13.17 8.81 8.18
C ALA A 208 12.72 8.43 6.77
N THR A 209 12.33 9.42 5.98
CA THR A 209 11.98 9.27 4.56
C THR A 209 13.13 9.75 3.68
N ARG A 210 13.38 9.10 2.53
CA ARG A 210 14.39 9.57 1.57
C ARG A 210 14.01 10.91 0.96
N GLN A 211 12.72 11.21 0.83
CA GLN A 211 12.26 12.52 0.35
C GLN A 211 12.36 13.62 1.41
N GLN A 212 12.87 13.32 2.60
CA GLN A 212 13.09 14.29 3.67
C GLN A 212 11.79 15.02 4.01
N LEU A 213 10.69 14.26 4.09
CA LEU A 213 9.40 14.81 4.49
C LEU A 213 9.48 15.31 5.93
N PRO A 214 8.88 16.47 6.25
CA PRO A 214 8.74 16.94 7.61
C PRO A 214 8.08 15.90 8.52
N GLN A 215 8.68 15.67 9.69
CA GLN A 215 8.11 14.80 10.70
C GLN A 215 6.93 15.49 11.39
N LEU A 216 5.76 14.90 11.23
CA LEU A 216 4.51 15.27 11.88
C LEU A 216 4.48 14.77 13.32
N TRP A 217 4.84 13.50 13.53
CA TRP A 217 4.79 12.84 14.83
C TRP A 217 6.00 11.93 15.06
N PRO A 218 6.59 11.90 16.28
CA PRO A 218 6.40 12.86 17.36
C PRO A 218 6.74 14.28 16.88
N ALA A 219 6.00 15.29 17.37
CA ALA A 219 6.16 16.67 16.94
C ALA A 219 7.55 17.19 17.34
N ALA A 220 8.43 17.40 16.36
CA ALA A 220 9.74 17.99 16.60
C ALA A 220 9.64 19.53 16.65
N THR A 221 8.95 20.14 15.69
CA THR A 221 8.76 21.59 15.55
C THR A 221 7.54 21.89 14.66
N PRO A 222 6.88 23.06 14.78
CA PRO A 222 5.89 23.52 13.81
C PRO A 222 6.48 23.49 12.40
N GLY A 223 5.90 22.67 11.54
CA GLY A 223 6.36 22.47 10.17
C GLY A 223 5.62 23.40 9.22
N ILE A 224 6.35 24.07 8.33
CA ILE A 224 5.75 24.70 7.15
C ILE A 224 5.46 23.58 6.15
N TRP A 225 4.32 23.67 5.48
CA TRP A 225 3.96 22.80 4.35
C TRP A 225 3.67 23.65 3.11
N PRO A 226 4.10 23.23 1.90
CA PRO A 226 4.83 22.00 1.61
C PRO A 226 6.34 22.15 1.86
N HIS A 227 6.97 21.11 2.42
CA HIS A 227 8.43 20.98 2.55
C HIS A 227 8.82 19.52 2.21
N GLY A 228 10.10 19.31 1.92
CA GLY A 228 10.61 18.03 1.41
C GLY A 228 10.35 17.86 -0.09
N THR A 229 10.76 16.72 -0.63
CA THR A 229 10.57 16.39 -2.05
C THR A 229 9.12 15.93 -2.28
N SER A 230 8.45 16.51 -3.27
CA SER A 230 7.09 16.09 -3.63
C SER A 230 7.08 14.69 -4.25
N ILE A 231 6.03 13.90 -3.97
CA ILE A 231 5.82 12.57 -4.52
C ILE A 231 4.90 12.68 -5.73
N ASP A 232 5.32 12.20 -6.89
CA ASP A 232 4.50 12.15 -8.09
C ASP A 232 3.86 10.76 -8.31
N ASP A 233 3.18 10.58 -9.44
CA ASP A 233 2.56 9.31 -9.81
C ASP A 233 3.54 8.15 -9.95
N ALA A 234 4.77 8.43 -10.38
CA ALA A 234 5.79 7.41 -10.60
C ALA A 234 6.40 6.95 -9.26
N ALA A 235 6.62 7.87 -8.33
CA ALA A 235 7.21 7.59 -7.03
C ALA A 235 6.21 7.00 -6.02
N LEU A 236 4.90 7.29 -6.16
CA LEU A 236 3.90 6.98 -5.14
C LEU A 236 3.81 5.49 -4.78
N LEU A 237 3.88 4.59 -5.76
CA LEU A 237 3.77 3.14 -5.47
C LEU A 237 4.96 2.63 -4.66
N ALA A 238 6.17 3.02 -5.02
CA ALA A 238 7.38 2.66 -4.25
C ALA A 238 7.34 3.27 -2.84
N PHE A 239 6.88 4.52 -2.74
CA PHE A 239 6.73 5.23 -1.46
C PHE A 239 5.70 4.54 -0.56
N ALA A 240 4.50 4.29 -1.06
CA ALA A 240 3.43 3.60 -0.33
C ALA A 240 3.79 2.15 0.03
N GLY A 241 4.60 1.50 -0.81
CA GLY A 241 5.21 0.19 -0.54
C GLY A 241 6.34 0.21 0.48
N ALA A 242 6.47 1.26 1.30
CA ALA A 242 7.46 1.39 2.37
C ALA A 242 8.94 1.31 1.92
N ARG A 243 9.22 1.40 0.61
CA ARG A 243 10.59 1.36 0.07
C ARG A 243 11.36 2.65 0.33
N ASP A 244 10.64 3.68 0.74
CA ASP A 244 11.21 4.98 1.05
C ASP A 244 11.81 5.09 2.44
N LEU A 245 11.31 4.27 3.38
CA LEU A 245 11.73 4.32 4.77
C LEU A 245 13.22 3.99 4.93
N ARG A 246 13.84 4.66 5.90
CA ARG A 246 15.19 4.37 6.37
C ARG A 246 15.21 4.38 7.89
N SER A 247 16.03 3.51 8.47
CA SER A 247 16.44 3.66 9.86
C SER A 247 17.52 4.73 9.97
N THR A 248 17.57 5.40 11.11
CA THR A 248 18.72 6.21 11.51
C THR A 248 19.85 5.37 12.10
N GLU A 249 19.58 4.10 12.42
CA GLU A 249 20.54 3.13 12.93
C GLU A 249 21.34 2.48 11.78
N PRO A 250 22.69 2.48 11.80
CA PRO A 250 23.52 2.08 10.65
C PRO A 250 23.31 0.66 10.11
N PHE A 251 22.94 -0.29 10.96
CA PHE A 251 22.83 -1.72 10.62
C PHE A 251 21.39 -2.21 10.52
N ILE A 252 20.42 -1.30 10.65
CA ILE A 252 19.00 -1.62 10.61
C ILE A 252 18.42 -1.07 9.32
N ARG A 253 17.70 -1.93 8.59
CA ARG A 253 16.93 -1.55 7.41
C ARG A 253 15.45 -1.70 7.70
N LEU A 254 14.69 -0.72 7.21
CA LEU A 254 13.24 -0.79 7.13
C LEU A 254 12.87 -1.08 5.68
N GLY A 255 11.88 -1.95 5.49
CA GLY A 255 11.37 -2.28 4.18
C GLY A 255 10.04 -3.02 4.26
N PRO A 256 9.36 -3.21 3.12
CA PRO A 256 8.14 -4.00 3.09
C PRO A 256 8.45 -5.46 3.43
N TRP A 257 7.53 -6.10 4.16
CA TRP A 257 7.60 -7.54 4.42
C TRP A 257 7.27 -8.30 3.14
N LYS A 258 8.27 -8.98 2.57
CA LYS A 258 8.18 -9.54 1.21
C LYS A 258 7.00 -10.48 0.99
N PRO A 259 6.63 -11.38 1.91
CA PRO A 259 5.49 -12.29 1.69
C PRO A 259 4.16 -11.59 1.39
N ALA A 260 3.98 -10.35 1.83
CA ALA A 260 2.77 -9.57 1.57
C ALA A 260 2.92 -8.57 0.40
N SER A 261 4.15 -8.14 0.10
CA SER A 261 4.41 -7.11 -0.91
C SER A 261 4.93 -7.64 -2.25
N GLU A 262 5.39 -8.89 -2.28
CA GLU A 262 5.94 -9.55 -3.46
C GLU A 262 5.20 -10.87 -3.70
N LEU A 263 5.16 -11.32 -4.94
CA LEU A 263 4.64 -12.66 -5.23
C LEU A 263 5.57 -13.72 -4.64
N PRO A 264 5.06 -14.93 -4.33
CA PRO A 264 5.91 -16.05 -3.97
C PRO A 264 7.00 -16.28 -5.03
N ALA A 265 8.14 -16.80 -4.58
CA ALA A 265 9.22 -17.16 -5.49
C ALA A 265 8.73 -18.18 -6.53
N SER A 266 9.26 -18.07 -7.75
CA SER A 266 9.04 -19.10 -8.76
C SER A 266 9.75 -20.40 -8.39
N GLU A 267 9.17 -21.53 -8.77
CA GLU A 267 9.72 -22.86 -8.49
C GLU A 267 10.13 -23.58 -9.76
N ALA A 268 11.20 -24.35 -9.68
CA ALA A 268 11.64 -25.21 -10.78
C ALA A 268 10.78 -26.49 -10.82
N VAL A 269 10.11 -26.74 -11.95
CA VAL A 269 9.28 -27.92 -12.17
C VAL A 269 9.72 -28.62 -13.46
N GLY A 270 10.67 -29.55 -13.31
CA GLY A 270 11.32 -30.20 -14.45
C GLY A 270 12.10 -29.19 -15.30
N ASP A 271 11.83 -29.15 -16.60
CA ASP A 271 12.44 -28.20 -17.54
C ASP A 271 11.70 -26.84 -17.63
N LEU A 272 10.71 -26.64 -16.76
CA LEU A 272 9.91 -25.42 -16.67
C LEU A 272 10.14 -24.71 -15.33
N VAL A 273 9.75 -23.45 -15.32
CA VAL A 273 9.65 -22.62 -14.11
C VAL A 273 8.18 -22.30 -13.92
N GLU A 274 7.65 -22.67 -12.77
CA GLU A 274 6.33 -22.29 -12.30
C GLU A 274 6.40 -20.87 -11.72
N LEU A 275 5.74 -19.93 -12.39
CA LEU A 275 5.67 -18.52 -12.03
C LEU A 275 4.30 -18.20 -11.42
N PRO A 276 4.23 -17.86 -10.12
CA PRO A 276 3.03 -17.31 -9.51
C PRO A 276 2.55 -16.07 -10.25
N THR A 277 1.24 -15.96 -10.47
CA THR A 277 0.65 -14.82 -11.18
C THR A 277 0.03 -13.81 -10.22
N ILE A 278 -0.06 -12.54 -10.64
CA ILE A 278 -0.63 -11.47 -9.82
C ILE A 278 -2.14 -11.63 -9.54
N CYS A 279 -2.85 -12.54 -10.24
CA CYS A 279 -4.23 -12.86 -9.86
C CYS A 279 -4.30 -13.59 -8.50
N GLY A 280 -3.18 -14.14 -8.04
CA GLY A 280 -3.03 -14.79 -6.73
C GLY A 280 -3.68 -16.16 -6.61
N LYS A 281 -4.13 -16.75 -7.71
CA LYS A 281 -4.82 -18.06 -7.75
C LYS A 281 -4.18 -19.07 -8.70
N HIS A 282 -3.52 -18.59 -9.75
CA HIS A 282 -2.98 -19.44 -10.81
C HIS A 282 -1.48 -19.19 -10.95
N VAL A 283 -0.84 -20.12 -11.64
CA VAL A 283 0.56 -20.06 -12.05
C VAL A 283 0.63 -20.10 -13.57
N VAL A 284 1.71 -19.57 -14.13
CA VAL A 284 2.06 -19.74 -15.54
C VAL A 284 3.44 -20.35 -15.63
N TYR A 285 3.75 -21.05 -16.72
CA TYR A 285 5.02 -21.77 -16.86
C TYR A 285 5.88 -21.14 -17.94
N TYR A 286 7.20 -21.10 -17.75
CA TYR A 286 8.13 -20.73 -18.82
C TYR A 286 9.39 -21.63 -18.82
N PRO A 287 10.10 -21.80 -19.95
CA PRO A 287 11.25 -22.69 -20.03
C PRO A 287 12.41 -22.29 -19.11
N MET A 288 13.00 -23.27 -18.41
CA MET A 288 14.20 -23.10 -17.57
C MET A 288 15.39 -22.51 -18.34
N THR A 289 15.45 -22.74 -19.66
CA THR A 289 16.45 -22.16 -20.55
C THR A 289 16.54 -20.64 -20.42
N LEU A 290 15.42 -19.94 -20.22
CA LEU A 290 15.41 -18.49 -20.06
C LEU A 290 16.10 -18.03 -18.77
N VAL A 291 16.04 -18.81 -17.69
CA VAL A 291 16.77 -18.54 -16.46
C VAL A 291 18.28 -18.66 -16.70
N HIS A 292 18.71 -19.75 -17.35
CA HIS A 292 20.12 -19.96 -17.68
C HIS A 292 20.69 -18.86 -18.57
N GLU A 293 19.89 -18.33 -19.50
CA GLU A 293 20.29 -17.22 -20.35
C GLU A 293 20.39 -15.90 -19.58
N ALA A 294 19.44 -15.64 -18.66
CA ALA A 294 19.48 -14.47 -17.79
C ALA A 294 20.72 -14.46 -16.88
N MET A 295 21.10 -15.63 -16.33
CA MET A 295 22.35 -15.80 -15.58
C MET A 295 23.62 -15.49 -16.40
N ARG A 296 23.52 -15.57 -17.74
CA ARG A 296 24.59 -15.20 -18.68
C ARG A 296 24.46 -13.76 -19.20
N GLY A 297 23.60 -12.96 -18.59
CA GLY A 297 23.35 -11.56 -18.96
C GLY A 297 22.56 -11.40 -20.26
N ARG A 298 21.75 -12.40 -20.65
CA ARG A 298 20.87 -12.33 -21.83
C ARG A 298 19.42 -12.34 -21.38
N PHE A 299 18.72 -11.24 -21.66
CA PHE A 299 17.38 -10.98 -21.16
C PHE A 299 16.35 -11.07 -22.28
N TYR A 300 15.15 -11.51 -21.93
CA TYR A 300 14.07 -11.77 -22.87
C TYR A 300 12.74 -11.27 -22.34
N ALA A 301 11.86 -10.85 -23.25
CA ALA A 301 10.46 -10.59 -22.98
C ALA A 301 9.57 -11.64 -23.64
N PHE A 302 8.49 -12.02 -22.97
CA PHE A 302 7.51 -12.99 -23.47
C PHE A 302 6.13 -12.80 -22.84
N GLY A 303 5.09 -13.25 -23.55
CA GLY A 303 3.71 -13.23 -23.08
C GLY A 303 3.28 -14.54 -22.40
N ARG A 304 2.43 -14.44 -21.39
CA ARG A 304 1.74 -15.58 -20.77
C ARG A 304 0.28 -15.29 -20.53
N VAL A 305 -0.58 -16.26 -20.84
CA VAL A 305 -2.02 -16.16 -20.57
C VAL A 305 -2.32 -16.96 -19.30
N CYS A 306 -3.01 -16.33 -18.35
CA CYS A 306 -3.49 -16.98 -17.14
C CYS A 306 -4.68 -17.88 -17.44
N GLU A 307 -5.05 -18.76 -16.51
CA GLU A 307 -6.34 -19.46 -16.57
C GLU A 307 -7.53 -18.50 -16.38
N CYS A 308 -7.30 -17.30 -15.82
CA CYS A 308 -8.27 -16.22 -15.85
C CYS A 308 -8.10 -15.34 -17.11
N PRO A 309 -9.03 -14.43 -17.44
CA PRO A 309 -8.96 -13.56 -18.63
C PRO A 309 -7.82 -12.51 -18.64
N THR A 310 -6.74 -12.75 -17.90
CA THR A 310 -5.57 -11.87 -17.76
C THR A 310 -4.39 -12.50 -18.47
N ALA A 311 -3.72 -11.73 -19.30
CA ALA A 311 -2.40 -12.03 -19.83
C ALA A 311 -1.33 -11.20 -19.12
N TYR A 312 -0.08 -11.63 -19.24
CA TYR A 312 1.08 -11.03 -18.59
C TYR A 312 2.21 -10.84 -19.61
N LEU A 313 2.83 -9.67 -19.57
CA LEU A 313 4.11 -9.42 -20.20
C LEU A 313 5.21 -9.63 -19.17
N ILE A 314 6.11 -10.58 -19.41
CA ILE A 314 7.15 -11.00 -18.47
C ILE A 314 8.52 -10.74 -19.08
N HIS A 315 9.42 -10.15 -18.30
CA HIS A 315 10.82 -9.95 -18.68
C HIS A 315 11.73 -10.76 -17.76
N THR A 316 12.74 -11.43 -18.32
CA THR A 316 13.85 -11.95 -17.51
C THR A 316 14.84 -10.83 -17.18
N GLU A 317 15.33 -10.84 -15.94
CA GLU A 317 16.26 -9.88 -15.36
C GLU A 317 17.32 -10.66 -14.55
N PRO A 318 18.41 -10.02 -14.06
CA PRO A 318 19.49 -10.72 -13.36
C PRO A 318 19.04 -11.50 -12.11
N ASP A 319 17.93 -11.07 -11.50
CA ASP A 319 17.38 -11.61 -10.25
C ASP A 319 16.10 -12.44 -10.44
N GLY A 320 15.63 -12.63 -11.69
CA GLY A 320 14.49 -13.49 -11.98
C GLY A 320 13.61 -13.01 -13.13
N ALA A 321 12.43 -13.61 -13.25
CA ALA A 321 11.41 -13.19 -14.21
C ALA A 321 10.40 -12.25 -13.53
N HIS A 322 10.16 -11.09 -14.14
CA HIS A 322 9.31 -10.04 -13.57
C HIS A 322 8.14 -9.73 -14.49
N CYS A 323 6.92 -9.75 -13.93
CA CYS A 323 5.73 -9.27 -14.61
C CYS A 323 5.80 -7.75 -14.79
N LYS A 324 5.90 -7.27 -16.03
CA LYS A 324 5.99 -5.84 -16.37
C LYS A 324 4.63 -5.21 -16.66
N ALA A 325 3.69 -6.01 -17.18
CA ALA A 325 2.31 -5.59 -17.39
C ALA A 325 1.37 -6.78 -17.25
N ALA A 326 0.12 -6.50 -16.87
CA ALA A 326 -0.94 -7.47 -16.78
C ALA A 326 -2.26 -6.85 -17.23
N ASP A 327 -2.89 -7.41 -18.25
CA ASP A 327 -4.11 -6.85 -18.88
C ASP A 327 -4.81 -7.94 -19.70
N THR A 328 -5.73 -7.58 -20.60
CA THR A 328 -6.30 -8.52 -21.58
C THR A 328 -5.24 -9.08 -22.53
N VAL A 329 -5.55 -10.20 -23.19
CA VAL A 329 -4.64 -10.85 -24.15
C VAL A 329 -4.26 -9.90 -25.27
N GLU A 330 -5.22 -9.12 -25.76
CA GLU A 330 -5.04 -8.15 -26.85
C GLU A 330 -4.07 -7.05 -26.44
N ALA A 331 -4.31 -6.41 -25.28
CA ALA A 331 -3.47 -5.34 -24.78
C ALA A 331 -2.02 -5.79 -24.50
N ILE A 332 -1.85 -6.99 -23.93
CA ILE A 332 -0.51 -7.55 -23.72
C ILE A 332 0.18 -7.91 -25.03
N SER A 333 -0.56 -8.40 -26.02
CA SER A 333 0.00 -8.69 -27.35
C SER A 333 0.49 -7.41 -28.02
N GLU A 334 -0.28 -6.32 -27.97
CA GLU A 334 0.13 -5.01 -28.49
C GLU A 334 1.39 -4.48 -27.78
N LEU A 335 1.46 -4.60 -26.46
CA LEU A 335 2.65 -4.20 -25.69
C LEU A 335 3.88 -5.03 -26.05
N TYR A 336 3.72 -6.34 -26.21
CA TYR A 336 4.80 -7.23 -26.62
C TYR A 336 5.28 -6.92 -28.04
N GLU A 337 4.36 -6.66 -28.98
CA GLU A 337 4.71 -6.29 -30.36
C GLU A 337 5.50 -4.98 -30.43
N ALA A 338 5.18 -4.01 -29.56
CA ALA A 338 5.89 -2.74 -29.47
C ALA A 338 7.31 -2.86 -28.91
N LEU A 339 7.68 -3.96 -28.26
CA LEU A 339 9.04 -4.16 -27.74
C LEU A 339 10.06 -4.32 -28.88
N PRO A 340 11.26 -3.74 -28.73
CA PRO A 340 12.36 -3.95 -29.66
C PRO A 340 12.87 -5.40 -29.57
N GLY A 341 13.60 -5.82 -30.60
CA GLY A 341 14.25 -7.13 -30.65
C GLY A 341 13.61 -8.08 -31.65
N GLN A 342 14.37 -9.13 -32.02
CA GLN A 342 13.90 -10.17 -32.91
C GLN A 342 13.25 -11.30 -32.10
N GLU A 343 12.15 -11.83 -32.60
CA GLU A 343 11.53 -13.01 -32.03
C GLU A 343 12.41 -14.24 -32.24
N ILE A 344 12.55 -15.01 -31.17
CA ILE A 344 13.18 -16.31 -31.19
C ILE A 344 12.27 -17.32 -30.52
N MET A 345 12.37 -18.57 -30.95
CA MET A 345 11.65 -19.68 -30.37
C MET A 345 12.59 -20.45 -29.44
N ILE A 346 12.24 -20.53 -28.17
CA ILE A 346 12.98 -21.29 -27.15
C ILE A 346 12.23 -22.59 -26.86
N GLY A 347 12.95 -23.72 -26.94
CA GLY A 347 12.42 -25.03 -26.55
C GLY A 347 12.32 -25.20 -25.04
N GLY A 348 11.52 -26.18 -24.60
CA GLY A 348 11.32 -26.51 -23.19
C GLY A 348 9.85 -26.74 -22.81
N GLU A 349 8.91 -26.34 -23.67
CA GLU A 349 7.48 -26.66 -23.58
C GLU A 349 6.96 -27.20 -24.92
N PRO A 350 5.87 -27.99 -24.94
CA PRO A 350 5.25 -28.45 -26.19
C PRO A 350 4.81 -27.25 -27.06
N GLY A 351 5.44 -27.10 -28.23
CA GLY A 351 5.18 -25.98 -29.15
C GLY A 351 6.22 -24.84 -29.09
N GLY A 352 7.09 -24.84 -28.07
CA GLY A 352 8.11 -23.81 -27.89
C GLY A 352 7.55 -22.44 -27.45
N LEU A 353 8.41 -21.65 -26.82
CA LEU A 353 8.08 -20.30 -26.39
C LEU A 353 8.62 -19.26 -27.38
N ILE A 354 7.73 -18.44 -27.95
CA ILE A 354 8.12 -17.24 -28.69
C ILE A 354 8.47 -16.13 -27.69
N CYS A 355 9.66 -15.54 -27.83
CA CYS A 355 10.14 -14.45 -26.99
C CYS A 355 11.04 -13.49 -27.79
N LYS A 356 11.13 -12.23 -27.34
CA LYS A 356 12.05 -11.22 -27.89
C LYS A 356 13.26 -11.09 -26.99
N ARG A 357 14.45 -11.00 -27.58
CA ARG A 357 15.67 -10.64 -26.84
C ARG A 357 15.70 -9.12 -26.61
N LEU A 358 15.89 -8.70 -25.36
CA LEU A 358 15.93 -7.29 -24.94
C LEU A 358 17.33 -6.67 -25.06
#